data_AF-D2JGE6-F1
#
_entry.id   AF-D2JGE6-F1
#
_cell.length_a   1.000
_cell.length_b   1.000
_cell.length_c   1.000
_cell.angle_alpha   90.00
_cell.angle_beta   90.00
_cell.angle_gamma   90.00
#
_symmetry.space_group_name_H-M   'P 1'
#
loop_
_entity.id
_entity.type
_entity.pdbx_description
1 polymer ?
#
loop_
_entity_poly.entity_id
_entity_poly.type
_entity_poly.pdbx_seq_one_letter_code
_entity_poly.pdbx_strand_id
1 'polypeptide(L)'
;MAKHYIERINNDNLKQDFQTAIQEELKDVKTDTHKAIEQLQTNQSELRQANNDYKKMIDERIKHNDTAMKQYDQAFNRLTKGITAMFFIIALVMVAFLVLSPLGDWLGVQHFYEWLNHVLKTSHSTWRYLMIVFYLVPYALFGLLIYAILSAYKRI
;
A
#
# COMPACT_ATOMS: atom_id res chain seq x y z
N MET A 1 7.72 -57.04 82.69
CA MET A 1 8.33 -55.71 82.86
C MET A 1 9.27 -55.35 81.70
N ALA A 2 10.28 -56.16 81.35
CA ALA A 2 11.28 -55.82 80.31
C ALA A 2 10.71 -55.55 78.89
N LYS A 3 9.70 -56.32 78.43
CA LYS A 3 9.08 -56.11 77.10
C LYS A 3 8.48 -54.71 76.93
N HIS A 4 7.84 -54.18 77.96
CA HIS A 4 7.13 -52.90 77.91
C HIS A 4 8.09 -51.68 77.84
N TYR A 5 9.33 -51.81 78.34
CA TYR A 5 10.34 -50.75 78.25
C TYR A 5 10.99 -50.70 76.86
N ILE A 6 11.29 -51.85 76.27
CA ILE A 6 11.85 -51.93 74.90
C ILE A 6 10.85 -51.41 73.87
N GLU A 7 9.56 -51.72 74.06
CA GLU A 7 8.49 -51.29 73.16
C GLU A 7 8.26 -49.77 73.19
N ARG A 8 8.42 -49.11 74.35
CA ARG A 8 8.37 -47.64 74.46
C ARG A 8 9.57 -46.97 73.80
N ILE A 9 10.78 -47.47 74.05
CA ILE A 9 12.01 -46.94 73.44
C ILE A 9 11.93 -47.02 71.91
N ASN A 10 11.42 -48.14 71.38
CA ASN A 10 11.29 -48.32 69.93
C ASN A 10 10.26 -47.36 69.33
N ASN A 11 9.15 -47.11 70.03
CA ASN A 11 8.11 -46.18 69.59
C ASN A 11 8.55 -44.70 69.67
N ASP A 12 9.34 -44.35 70.69
CA ASP A 12 9.91 -42.99 70.83
C ASP A 12 10.97 -42.72 69.76
N ASN A 13 11.84 -43.69 69.45
CA ASN A 13 12.79 -43.58 68.34
C ASN A 13 12.06 -43.46 66.99
N LEU A 14 11.01 -44.25 66.77
CA LEU A 14 10.21 -44.17 65.54
C LEU A 14 9.56 -42.79 65.38
N LYS A 15 9.05 -42.22 66.47
CA LYS A 15 8.45 -40.89 66.48
C LYS A 15 9.49 -39.80 66.21
N GLN A 16 10.69 -39.93 66.77
CA GLN A 16 11.78 -38.98 66.56
C GLN A 16 12.31 -39.04 65.12
N ASP A 17 12.50 -40.23 64.56
CA ASP A 17 12.91 -40.41 63.17
C ASP A 17 11.87 -39.83 62.21
N PHE A 18 10.57 -40.06 62.49
CA PHE A 18 9.49 -39.50 61.69
C PHE A 18 9.46 -37.96 61.76
N GLN A 19 9.64 -37.38 62.94
CA GLN A 19 9.73 -35.92 63.08
C GLN A 19 10.93 -35.33 62.34
N THR A 20 12.07 -36.02 62.38
CA THR A 20 13.30 -35.61 61.71
C THR A 20 13.10 -35.65 60.18
N ALA A 21 12.57 -36.75 59.65
CA ALA A 21 12.27 -36.91 58.24
C ALA A 21 11.29 -35.83 57.73
N ILE A 22 10.22 -35.55 58.47
CA ILE A 22 9.25 -34.51 58.11
C ILE A 22 9.87 -33.12 58.11
N GLN A 23 10.75 -32.81 59.07
CA GLN A 23 11.44 -31.51 59.09
C GLN A 23 12.43 -31.36 57.92
N GLU A 24 13.12 -32.43 57.57
CA GLU A 24 14.06 -32.46 56.45
C GLU A 24 13.31 -32.30 55.12
N GLU A 25 12.21 -33.03 54.93
CA GLU A 25 11.35 -32.93 53.75
C GLU A 25 10.70 -31.54 53.63
N LEU A 26 10.23 -30.94 54.74
CA LEU A 26 9.73 -29.57 54.76
C LEU A 26 10.81 -28.54 54.39
N LYS A 27 12.06 -28.76 54.82
CA LYS A 27 13.18 -27.88 54.51
C LYS A 27 13.57 -27.97 53.04
N ASP A 28 13.57 -29.17 52.47
CA ASP A 28 13.82 -29.40 51.05
C ASP A 28 12.72 -28.78 50.20
N VAL A 29 11.45 -29.05 50.51
CA VAL A 29 10.30 -28.43 49.82
C VAL A 29 10.37 -26.91 49.87
N LYS A 30 10.73 -26.32 51.03
CA LYS A 30 10.89 -24.87 51.16
C LYS A 30 12.01 -24.34 50.27
N THR A 31 13.12 -25.07 50.17
CA THR A 31 14.28 -24.70 49.36
C THR A 31 13.95 -24.77 47.87
N ASP A 32 13.31 -25.84 47.42
CA ASP A 32 12.90 -26.03 46.03
C ASP A 32 11.82 -25.02 45.62
N THR A 33 10.87 -24.74 46.51
CA THR A 33 9.87 -23.69 46.29
C THR A 33 10.52 -22.32 46.12
N HIS A 34 11.55 -22.00 46.92
CA HIS A 34 12.25 -20.72 46.80
C HIS A 34 12.99 -20.59 45.47
N LYS A 35 13.72 -21.64 45.06
CA LYS A 35 14.40 -21.70 43.75
C LYS A 35 13.41 -21.58 42.60
N ALA A 36 12.26 -22.24 42.67
CA ALA A 36 11.22 -22.14 41.66
C ALA A 36 10.66 -20.71 41.55
N ILE A 37 10.47 -20.02 42.68
CA ILE A 37 10.01 -18.62 42.70
C ILE A 37 11.07 -17.70 42.08
N GLU A 38 12.35 -17.86 42.42
CA GLU A 38 13.44 -17.06 41.83
C GLU A 38 13.54 -17.27 40.32
N GLN A 39 13.45 -18.52 39.86
CA GLN A 39 13.43 -18.83 38.42
C GLN A 39 12.21 -18.21 37.73
N LEU A 40 11.03 -18.27 38.34
CA LEU A 40 9.82 -17.66 37.78
C LEU A 40 9.94 -16.14 37.68
N GLN A 41 10.49 -15.47 38.70
CA GLN A 41 10.74 -14.03 38.66
C GLN A 41 11.74 -13.64 37.58
N THR A 42 12.82 -14.42 37.46
CA THR A 42 13.86 -14.21 36.44
C THR A 42 13.27 -14.36 35.05
N ASN A 43 12.59 -15.49 34.77
CA ASN A 43 11.91 -15.74 33.51
C ASN A 43 10.88 -14.66 33.18
N GLN A 44 10.12 -14.17 34.17
CA GLN A 44 9.15 -13.10 33.96
C GLN A 44 9.83 -11.77 33.56
N SER A 45 10.98 -11.47 34.16
CA SER A 45 11.76 -10.27 33.84
C SER A 45 12.35 -10.35 32.41
N GLU A 46 12.92 -11.50 32.04
CA GLU A 46 13.47 -11.76 30.71
C GLU A 46 12.37 -11.69 29.63
N LEU A 47 11.21 -12.30 29.89
CA LEU A 47 10.06 -12.24 28.99
C LEU A 47 9.55 -10.82 28.78
N ARG A 48 9.53 -9.99 29.83
CA ARG A 48 9.16 -8.57 29.72
C ARG A 48 10.16 -7.79 28.88
N GLN A 49 11.46 -8.04 29.08
CA GLN A 49 12.51 -7.41 28.31
C GLN A 49 12.42 -7.81 26.83
N ALA A 50 12.35 -9.11 26.54
CA ALA A 50 12.20 -9.62 25.19
C ALA A 50 10.97 -9.04 24.48
N ASN A 51 9.81 -8.97 25.16
CA ASN A 51 8.62 -8.33 24.59
C ASN A 51 8.82 -6.85 24.26
N ASN A 52 9.48 -6.09 25.14
CA ASN A 52 9.76 -4.68 24.91
C ASN A 52 10.71 -4.49 23.71
N ASP A 53 11.71 -5.35 23.57
CA ASP A 53 12.66 -5.30 22.46
C ASP A 53 11.98 -5.70 21.13
N TYR A 54 11.13 -6.72 21.14
CA TYR A 54 10.30 -7.06 19.99
C TYR A 54 9.38 -5.91 19.58
N LYS A 55 8.74 -5.25 20.54
CA LYS A 55 7.87 -4.10 20.27
C LYS A 55 8.65 -2.97 19.57
N LYS A 56 9.85 -2.63 20.08
CA LYS A 56 10.72 -1.62 19.45
C LYS A 56 11.11 -2.01 18.03
N MET A 57 11.52 -3.26 17.82
CA MET A 57 11.91 -3.76 16.49
C MET A 57 10.73 -3.71 15.50
N ILE A 58 9.52 -4.03 15.96
CA ILE A 58 8.31 -3.92 15.14
C ILE A 58 8.03 -2.45 14.80
N ASP A 59 8.07 -1.54 15.77
CA ASP A 59 7.84 -0.11 15.55
C ASP A 59 8.85 0.48 14.56
N GLU A 60 10.13 0.11 14.68
CA GLU A 60 11.18 0.51 13.74
C GLU A 60 10.92 -0.01 12.33
N ARG A 61 10.55 -1.29 12.19
CA ARG A 61 10.19 -1.89 10.90
C ARG A 61 8.96 -1.23 10.28
N ILE A 62 7.93 -0.93 11.08
CA ILE A 62 6.74 -0.22 10.60
C ILE A 62 7.13 1.17 10.09
N LYS A 63 7.94 1.93 10.85
CA LYS A 63 8.38 3.26 10.45
C LYS A 63 9.24 3.25 9.18
N HIS A 64 10.15 2.27 9.08
CA HIS A 64 10.95 2.09 7.87
C HIS A 64 10.07 1.74 6.66
N ASN A 65 9.11 0.83 6.84
CA ASN A 65 8.18 0.44 5.78
C ASN A 65 7.26 1.58 5.37
N ASP A 66 6.77 2.41 6.29
CA ASP A 66 5.98 3.61 5.97
C ASP A 66 6.79 4.61 5.14
N THR A 67 8.07 4.76 5.46
CA THR A 67 8.98 5.62 4.69
C THR A 67 9.20 5.07 3.27
N ALA A 68 9.45 3.77 3.14
CA ALA A 68 9.59 3.12 1.85
C ALA A 68 8.29 3.22 1.03
N MET A 69 7.14 3.02 1.66
CA MET A 69 5.83 3.11 1.00
C MET A 69 5.56 4.52 0.47
N LYS A 70 5.89 5.57 1.23
CA LYS A 70 5.81 6.96 0.76
C LYS A 70 6.71 7.23 -0.44
N GLN A 71 7.92 6.65 -0.46
CA GLN A 71 8.80 6.78 -1.63
C GLN A 71 8.22 6.08 -2.86
N TYR A 72 7.65 4.90 -2.69
CA TYR A 72 6.93 4.21 -3.77
C TYR A 72 5.76 5.04 -4.28
N ASP A 73 4.89 5.54 -3.39
CA ASP A 73 3.76 6.40 -3.78
C ASP A 73 4.22 7.63 -4.55
N GLN A 74 5.31 8.27 -4.12
CA GLN A 74 5.87 9.42 -4.81
C GLN A 74 6.41 9.05 -6.20
N ALA A 75 7.12 7.92 -6.32
CA ALA A 75 7.64 7.43 -7.59
C ALA A 75 6.50 7.04 -8.55
N PHE A 76 5.50 6.31 -8.07
CA PHE A 76 4.30 5.96 -8.82
C PHE A 76 3.55 7.20 -9.27
N ASN A 77 3.31 8.19 -8.40
CA ASN A 77 2.64 9.42 -8.79
C ASN A 77 3.40 10.19 -9.89
N ARG A 78 4.74 10.27 -9.80
CA ARG A 78 5.57 10.87 -10.86
C ARG A 78 5.46 10.09 -12.17
N LEU A 79 5.52 8.76 -12.10
CA LEU A 79 5.41 7.88 -13.26
C LEU A 79 4.03 7.97 -13.90
N THR A 80 2.96 7.93 -13.12
CA THR A 80 1.58 8.12 -13.58
C THR A 80 1.44 9.46 -14.29
N LYS A 81 1.90 10.57 -13.68
CA LYS A 81 1.89 11.88 -14.35
C LYS A 81 2.65 11.89 -15.68
N GLY A 82 3.82 11.25 -15.72
CA GLY A 82 4.61 11.11 -16.93
C GLY A 82 3.88 10.33 -18.03
N ILE A 83 3.30 9.17 -17.70
CA ILE A 83 2.53 8.33 -18.62
C ILE A 83 1.29 9.08 -19.11
N THR A 84 0.56 9.73 -18.21
CA THR A 84 -0.61 10.54 -18.56
C THR A 84 -0.21 11.64 -19.55
N ALA A 85 0.88 12.37 -19.31
CA ALA A 85 1.36 13.38 -20.25
C ALA A 85 1.71 12.79 -21.63
N MET A 86 2.36 11.62 -21.69
CA MET A 86 2.66 10.93 -22.96
C MET A 86 1.38 10.59 -23.74
N PHE A 87 0.32 10.12 -23.06
CA PHE A 87 -0.96 9.86 -23.71
C PHE A 87 -1.55 11.12 -24.36
N PHE A 88 -1.51 12.27 -23.67
CA PHE A 88 -1.98 13.55 -24.21
C PHE A 88 -1.13 14.04 -25.39
N ILE A 89 0.19 13.86 -25.35
CA ILE A 89 1.09 14.18 -26.47
C ILE A 89 0.72 13.34 -27.70
N ILE A 90 0.53 12.02 -27.52
CA ILE A 90 0.13 11.12 -28.60
C ILE A 90 -1.23 11.54 -29.18
N ALA A 91 -2.19 11.92 -28.34
CA ALA A 91 -3.49 12.41 -28.79
C ALA A 91 -3.36 13.68 -29.65
N LEU A 92 -2.53 14.65 -29.23
CA LEU A 92 -2.28 15.87 -30.02
C LEU A 92 -1.57 15.55 -31.35
N VAL A 93 -0.61 14.62 -31.34
CA VAL A 93 0.07 14.15 -32.54
C VAL A 93 -0.91 13.51 -33.52
N MET A 94 -1.84 12.67 -33.03
CA MET A 94 -2.89 12.07 -33.86
C MET A 94 -3.80 13.14 -34.50
N VAL A 95 -4.17 14.18 -33.74
CA VAL A 95 -4.94 15.32 -34.28
C VAL A 95 -4.15 16.08 -35.34
N ALA A 96 -2.86 16.31 -35.12
CA ALA A 96 -1.99 16.96 -36.11
C ALA A 96 -1.88 16.14 -37.40
N PHE A 97 -1.70 14.82 -37.31
CA PHE A 97 -1.68 13.92 -38.47
C PHE A 97 -3.00 13.88 -39.26
N LEU A 98 -4.13 14.09 -38.57
CA LEU A 98 -5.44 14.15 -39.18
C LEU A 98 -5.64 15.46 -39.97
N VAL A 99 -5.02 16.56 -39.53
CA VAL A 99 -5.02 17.85 -40.24
C VAL A 99 -3.97 17.91 -41.36
N LEU A 100 -2.80 17.30 -41.18
CA LEU A 100 -1.63 17.40 -42.07
C LEU A 100 -1.53 16.30 -43.15
N SER A 101 -2.63 15.62 -43.46
CA SER A 101 -2.84 14.79 -44.69
C SER A 101 -2.85 13.26 -44.57
N PRO A 102 -1.95 12.52 -43.88
CA PRO A 102 -1.93 11.06 -44.06
C PRO A 102 -3.17 10.33 -43.51
N LEU A 103 -3.90 10.91 -42.55
CA LEU A 103 -5.18 10.39 -42.03
C LEU A 103 -6.40 11.19 -42.52
N GLY A 104 -6.20 12.46 -42.89
CA GLY A 104 -7.28 13.34 -43.36
C GLY A 104 -7.91 12.84 -44.67
N ASP A 105 -7.10 12.25 -45.55
CA ASP A 105 -7.56 11.68 -46.82
C ASP A 105 -8.45 10.44 -46.59
N TRP A 106 -8.13 9.61 -45.59
CA TRP A 106 -8.96 8.46 -45.19
C TRP A 106 -10.32 8.89 -44.62
N LEU A 107 -10.38 10.03 -43.94
CA LEU A 107 -11.63 10.61 -43.39
C LEU A 107 -12.41 11.44 -44.40
N GLY A 108 -11.96 11.52 -45.66
CA GLY A 108 -12.67 12.25 -46.72
C GLY A 108 -12.64 13.77 -46.59
N VAL A 109 -11.73 14.31 -45.75
CA VAL A 109 -11.58 15.76 -45.54
C VAL A 109 -11.25 16.46 -46.86
N GLN A 110 -10.40 15.84 -47.68
CA GLN A 110 -10.06 16.34 -49.01
C GLN A 110 -11.29 16.40 -49.93
N HIS A 111 -12.08 15.33 -50.02
CA HIS A 111 -13.30 15.30 -50.84
C HIS A 111 -14.37 16.28 -50.37
N PHE A 112 -14.46 16.53 -49.06
CA PHE A 112 -15.35 17.55 -48.52
C PHE A 112 -14.94 18.96 -48.98
N TYR A 113 -13.64 19.29 -48.94
CA TYR A 113 -13.14 20.57 -49.44
C TYR A 113 -13.25 20.71 -50.97
N GLU A 114 -13.03 19.63 -51.72
CA GLU A 114 -13.22 19.61 -53.17
C GLU A 114 -14.69 19.86 -53.55
N TRP A 115 -15.63 19.21 -52.87
CA TRP A 115 -17.06 19.43 -53.06
C TRP A 115 -17.48 20.86 -52.67
N LEU A 116 -17.03 21.35 -51.52
CA LEU A 116 -17.29 22.73 -51.09
C LEU A 116 -16.76 23.74 -52.11
N ASN A 117 -15.55 23.53 -52.63
CA ASN A 117 -14.94 24.41 -53.62
C ASN A 117 -15.68 24.35 -54.95
N HIS A 118 -16.16 23.18 -55.35
CA HIS A 118 -17.03 23.04 -56.52
C HIS A 118 -18.32 23.83 -56.34
N VAL A 119 -19.01 23.68 -55.21
CA VAL A 119 -20.23 24.45 -54.91
C VAL A 119 -19.95 25.96 -54.85
N LEU A 120 -18.82 26.38 -54.28
CA LEU A 120 -18.42 27.80 -54.21
C LEU A 120 -18.20 28.42 -55.61
N LYS A 121 -17.64 27.64 -56.55
CA LYS A 121 -17.40 28.08 -57.93
C LYS A 121 -18.68 28.14 -58.76
N THR A 122 -19.60 27.21 -58.54
CA THR A 122 -20.84 27.10 -59.32
C THR A 122 -21.98 27.97 -58.77
N SER A 123 -21.89 28.43 -57.51
CA SER A 123 -22.95 29.22 -56.86
C SER A 123 -22.71 30.74 -56.98
N HIS A 124 -23.60 31.42 -57.71
CA HIS A 124 -23.59 32.89 -57.90
C HIS A 124 -24.53 33.65 -56.92
N SER A 125 -25.07 32.99 -55.89
CA SER A 125 -26.11 33.53 -54.99
C SER A 125 -25.62 33.69 -53.54
N THR A 126 -26.45 34.27 -52.66
CA THR A 126 -26.24 34.39 -51.19
C THR A 126 -25.81 33.07 -50.54
N TRP A 127 -26.17 31.94 -51.15
CA TRP A 127 -25.73 30.58 -50.81
C TRP A 127 -24.19 30.42 -50.71
N ARG A 128 -23.41 31.21 -51.47
CA ARG A 128 -21.94 31.20 -51.42
C ARG A 128 -21.41 31.60 -50.05
N TYR A 129 -22.02 32.59 -49.38
CA TYR A 129 -21.60 33.03 -48.05
C TYR A 129 -21.88 31.97 -46.97
N LEU A 130 -23.00 31.26 -47.11
CA LEU A 130 -23.34 30.13 -46.24
C LEU A 130 -22.31 29.00 -46.35
N MET A 131 -21.83 28.70 -47.57
CA MET A 131 -20.80 27.68 -47.78
C MET A 131 -19.41 28.08 -47.25
N ILE A 132 -19.08 29.38 -47.23
CA ILE A 132 -17.85 29.87 -46.58
C ILE A 132 -17.90 29.63 -45.06
N VAL A 133 -19.07 29.77 -44.43
CA VAL A 133 -19.22 29.42 -43.01
C VAL A 133 -19.00 27.92 -42.80
N PHE A 134 -19.55 27.06 -43.65
CA PHE A 134 -19.31 25.62 -43.61
C PHE A 134 -17.84 25.23 -43.81
N TYR A 135 -17.09 25.99 -44.61
CA TYR A 135 -15.64 25.80 -44.78
C TYR A 135 -14.87 25.97 -43.46
N LEU A 136 -15.35 26.83 -42.55
CA LEU A 136 -14.69 27.09 -41.27
C LEU A 136 -15.07 26.08 -40.17
N VAL A 137 -16.17 25.35 -40.33
CA VAL A 137 -16.69 24.40 -39.32
C VAL A 137 -15.68 23.32 -38.95
N PRO A 138 -14.99 22.64 -39.89
CA PRO A 138 -13.98 21.63 -39.53
C PRO A 138 -12.83 22.21 -38.68
N TYR A 139 -12.36 23.41 -39.01
CA TYR A 139 -11.29 24.07 -38.25
C TYR A 139 -11.76 24.46 -36.84
N ALA A 140 -13.00 24.91 -36.69
CA ALA A 140 -13.59 25.19 -35.38
C ALA A 140 -13.71 23.91 -34.55
N LEU A 141 -14.12 22.79 -35.15
CA LEU A 141 -14.18 21.48 -34.48
C LEU A 141 -12.79 21.00 -34.05
N PHE A 142 -11.75 21.16 -34.86
CA PHE A 142 -10.38 20.84 -34.46
C PHE A 142 -9.87 21.73 -33.32
N GLY A 143 -10.17 23.03 -33.38
CA GLY A 143 -9.86 23.95 -32.29
C GLY A 143 -10.54 23.55 -30.98
N LEU A 144 -11.82 23.16 -31.03
CA LEU A 144 -12.56 22.66 -29.87
C LEU A 144 -12.01 21.33 -29.35
N LEU A 145 -11.59 20.43 -30.25
CA LEU A 145 -11.00 19.15 -29.88
C LEU A 145 -9.65 19.33 -29.16
N ILE A 146 -8.76 20.16 -29.72
CA ILE A 146 -7.48 20.50 -29.09
C ILE A 146 -7.72 21.18 -27.74
N TYR A 147 -8.67 22.13 -27.69
CA TYR A 147 -9.05 22.78 -26.44
C TYR A 147 -9.56 21.79 -25.39
N ALA A 148 -10.39 20.83 -25.78
CA ALA A 148 -10.90 19.79 -24.88
C ALA A 148 -9.77 18.91 -24.33
N ILE A 149 -8.83 18.49 -25.19
CA ILE A 149 -7.64 17.71 -24.81
C ILE A 149 -6.77 18.49 -23.82
N LEU A 150 -6.46 19.75 -24.11
CA LEU A 150 -5.66 20.61 -23.22
C LEU A 150 -6.38 20.92 -21.91
N SER A 151 -7.69 21.17 -21.95
CA SER A 151 -8.52 21.39 -20.76
C SER A 151 -8.58 20.14 -19.89
N ALA A 152 -8.68 18.96 -20.50
CA ALA A 152 -8.66 17.69 -19.78
C ALA A 152 -7.29 17.45 -19.12
N TYR A 153 -6.19 17.72 -19.83
CA TYR A 153 -4.85 17.63 -19.26
C TYR A 153 -4.65 18.58 -18.08
N LYS A 154 -5.13 19.84 -18.18
CA LYS A 154 -5.01 20.84 -17.11
C LYS A 154 -5.80 20.48 -15.84
N ARG A 155 -6.84 19.67 -15.97
CA ARG A 155 -7.69 19.24 -14.84
C ARG A 155 -7.11 18.06 -14.05
N ILE A 156 -6.07 17.42 -14.56
CA ILE A 156 -5.36 16.28 -13.94
C ILE A 156 -4.10 16.79 -13.23
#